data_AF-A0A9N9JUK9-F1
#
_entry.id   AF-A0A9N9JUK9-F1
#
_cell.length_a   1.000
_cell.length_b   1.000
_cell.length_c   1.000
_cell.angle_alpha   90.00
_cell.angle_beta   90.00
_cell.angle_gamma   90.00
#
_symmetry.space_group_name_H-M   'P 1'
#
loop_
_entity.id
_entity.type
_entity.pdbx_description
1 polymer ?
#
loop_
_entity_poly.entity_id
_entity_poly.type
_entity_poly.pdbx_seq_one_letter_code
_entity_poly.pdbx_strand_id
1 'polypeptide(L)'
;YPPANASTLDQITIKNDTSITCKWSTKPGSRVVSVVDFELFMDEGPRQGLITVLWDKGVNMTQNSASAEVRIYSPSDIKLPATFLARSYATTDFGP
;
A
#
# COMPACT_ATOMS: atom_id res chain seq x y z
N TYR A 1 2.47 9.86 -31.50
CA TYR A 1 1.17 9.37 -31.02
C TYR A 1 1.42 8.41 -29.87
N PRO A 2 1.09 8.74 -28.60
CA PRO A 2 1.11 7.73 -27.54
C PRO A 2 -0.13 6.83 -27.67
N PRO A 3 -0.07 5.57 -27.19
CA PRO A 3 -1.14 4.60 -27.43
C PRO A 3 -2.38 4.89 -26.60
N ALA A 4 -3.53 4.71 -27.24
CA ALA A 4 -4.85 4.70 -26.62
C ALA A 4 -4.96 3.47 -25.70
N ASN A 5 -4.70 3.67 -24.41
CA ASN A 5 -5.20 2.91 -23.26
C ASN A 5 -4.47 3.32 -21.98
N ALA A 6 -4.16 4.62 -21.82
CA ALA A 6 -3.98 5.15 -20.48
C ALA A 6 -5.38 5.08 -19.84
N SER A 7 -5.64 4.00 -19.10
CA SER A 7 -6.74 3.98 -18.14
C SER A 7 -6.65 5.30 -17.41
N THR A 8 -7.72 6.09 -17.42
CA THR A 8 -7.85 7.22 -16.50
C THR A 8 -7.65 6.62 -15.12
N LEU A 9 -6.42 6.69 -14.61
CA LEU A 9 -6.10 6.38 -13.24
C LEU A 9 -7.00 7.32 -12.45
N ASP A 10 -8.09 6.79 -11.90
CA ASP A 10 -8.95 7.53 -11.00
C ASP A 10 -8.02 8.18 -9.99
N GLN A 11 -7.89 9.50 -10.07
CA GLN A 11 -6.90 10.22 -9.31
C GLN A 11 -7.39 10.24 -7.86
N ILE A 12 -6.91 9.29 -7.06
CA ILE A 12 -7.29 9.17 -5.66
C ILE A 12 -6.71 10.39 -4.93
N THR A 13 -7.59 11.29 -4.47
CA THR A 13 -7.17 12.41 -3.63
C THR A 13 -7.01 11.91 -2.20
N ILE A 14 -5.78 11.65 -1.79
CA ILE A 14 -5.44 11.26 -0.42
C ILE A 14 -5.22 12.54 0.39
N LYS A 15 -5.97 12.69 1.50
CA LYS A 15 -5.80 13.79 2.45
C LYS A 15 -5.14 13.27 3.73
N ASN A 16 -4.57 14.16 4.54
CA ASN A 16 -4.16 13.76 5.87
C ASN A 16 -5.37 13.19 6.61
N ASP A 17 -5.14 12.16 7.42
CA ASP A 17 -6.18 11.48 8.20
C ASP A 17 -7.23 10.72 7.36
N THR A 18 -6.90 10.37 6.12
CA THR A 18 -7.76 9.48 5.31
C THR A 18 -7.36 8.02 5.46
N SER A 19 -8.39 7.16 5.48
CA SER A 19 -8.21 5.73 5.30
C SER A 19 -8.09 5.39 3.82
N ILE A 20 -7.16 4.50 3.50
CA ILE A 20 -7.10 3.81 2.22
C ILE A 20 -7.35 2.32 2.42
N THR A 21 -7.96 1.69 1.43
CA THR A 21 -8.11 0.23 1.40
C THR A 21 -7.02 -0.36 0.53
N CYS A 22 -6.09 -1.09 1.15
CA CYS A 22 -5.10 -1.88 0.46
C CYS A 22 -5.70 -3.25 0.11
N LYS A 23 -5.41 -3.74 -1.09
CA LYS A 23 -5.87 -5.05 -1.58
C LYS A 23 -4.71 -5.79 -2.22
N TRP A 24 -4.56 -7.05 -1.85
CA TRP A 24 -3.57 -7.95 -2.42
C TRP A 24 -4.26 -9.13 -3.06
N SER A 25 -3.68 -9.60 -4.15
CA SER A 25 -4.08 -10.83 -4.81
C SER A 25 -2.84 -11.63 -5.15
N THR A 26 -3.00 -12.94 -5.11
CA THR A 26 -1.97 -13.88 -5.52
C THR A 26 -2.47 -14.67 -6.72
N LYS A 27 -1.52 -15.16 -7.51
CA LYS A 27 -1.83 -16.09 -8.60
C LYS A 27 -2.29 -17.44 -8.01
N PRO A 28 -3.15 -18.18 -8.73
CA PRO A 28 -3.47 -19.56 -8.38
C PRO A 28 -2.20 -20.39 -8.17
N GLY A 29 -2.17 -21.21 -7.11
CA GLY A 29 -1.00 -22.01 -6.74
C GLY A 29 0.06 -21.26 -5.92
N SER A 30 -0.14 -19.97 -5.64
CA SER A 30 0.71 -19.24 -4.69
C SER A 30 0.62 -19.82 -3.29
N ARG A 31 1.76 -19.78 -2.61
CA ARG A 31 2.02 -20.26 -1.26
C ARG A 31 1.98 -19.13 -0.21
N VAL A 32 1.69 -17.91 -0.63
CA VAL A 32 1.60 -16.75 0.27
C VAL A 32 0.38 -16.90 1.19
N VAL A 33 0.62 -16.86 2.50
CA VAL A 33 -0.40 -17.06 3.54
C VAL A 33 -0.80 -15.78 4.24
N SER A 34 0.08 -14.77 4.29
CA SER A 34 -0.24 -13.49 4.90
C SER A 34 0.63 -12.37 4.34
N VAL A 35 0.09 -11.16 4.36
CA VAL A 35 0.86 -9.92 4.21
C VAL A 35 1.16 -9.43 5.62
N VAL A 36 2.44 -9.41 5.98
CA VAL A 36 2.89 -9.10 7.35
C VAL A 36 3.10 -7.61 7.57
N ASP A 37 3.42 -6.87 6.51
CA ASP A 37 3.70 -5.44 6.61
C ASP A 37 3.43 -4.72 5.28
N PHE A 38 3.13 -3.43 5.37
CA PHE A 38 2.93 -2.52 4.24
C PHE A 38 3.37 -1.12 4.62
N GLU A 39 4.26 -0.60 3.79
CA GLU A 39 4.91 0.68 3.99
C GLU A 39 4.58 1.61 2.82
N LEU A 40 4.32 2.87 3.14
CA LEU A 40 4.20 3.96 2.19
C LEU A 40 5.38 4.92 2.35
N PHE A 41 6.03 5.28 1.25
CA PHE A 41 7.19 6.16 1.26
C PHE A 41 6.93 7.40 0.42
N MET A 42 7.60 8.48 0.84
CA MET A 42 7.78 9.68 0.03
C MET A 42 9.20 9.65 -0.54
N ASP A 43 9.33 9.74 -1.85
CA ASP A 43 10.60 9.92 -2.57
C ASP A 43 10.99 11.40 -2.73
N GLU A 44 10.03 12.31 -2.50
CA GLU A 44 10.20 13.76 -2.61
C GLU A 44 9.78 14.51 -1.32
N GLY A 45 10.34 15.71 -1.09
CA GLY A 45 9.96 16.62 0.00
C GLY A 45 11.04 16.84 1.06
N PRO A 46 10.80 17.76 2.03
CA PRO A 46 11.78 18.18 3.04
C PRO A 46 12.11 17.08 4.07
N ARG A 47 11.31 16.01 4.11
CA ARG A 47 11.58 14.78 4.86
C ARG A 47 11.30 13.60 3.94
N GLN A 48 12.33 13.13 3.22
CA GLN A 48 12.29 11.83 2.57
C GLN A 48 12.17 10.76 3.66
N GLY A 49 11.20 9.86 3.55
CA GLY A 49 10.99 8.85 4.59
C GLY A 49 9.64 8.14 4.55
N LEU A 50 9.54 7.15 5.42
CA LEU A 50 8.35 6.34 5.67
C LEU A 50 7.21 7.22 6.19
N ILE A 51 6.08 7.24 5.48
CA ILE A 51 4.80 7.70 6.03
C ILE A 51 4.34 6.63 7.01
N THR A 52 3.98 7.03 8.21
CA THR A 52 3.45 6.11 9.22
C THR A 52 2.16 5.47 8.72
N VAL A 53 2.24 4.20 8.36
CA VAL A 53 1.09 3.34 8.09
C VAL A 53 0.72 2.68 9.41
N LEU A 54 -0.47 2.99 9.94
CA LEU A 54 -0.96 2.34 11.15
C LEU A 54 -1.55 0.99 10.77
N TRP A 55 -0.74 -0.06 10.92
CA TRP A 55 -1.14 -1.46 10.78
C TRP A 55 -0.95 -2.18 12.12
N ASP A 56 -2.04 -2.60 12.76
CA ASP A 56 -1.98 -3.24 14.07
C ASP A 56 -1.47 -4.69 14.01
N LYS A 57 -1.97 -5.50 13.06
CA LYS A 57 -1.61 -6.93 12.88
C LYS A 57 -1.79 -7.32 11.42
N GLY A 58 -0.75 -7.88 10.78
CA GLY A 58 -0.76 -8.33 9.37
C GLY A 58 -2.05 -9.05 8.92
N VAL A 59 -2.29 -9.12 7.61
CA VAL A 59 -3.54 -9.67 7.07
C VAL A 59 -3.32 -11.05 6.45
N ASN A 60 -4.15 -12.01 6.83
CA ASN A 60 -4.13 -13.35 6.26
C ASN A 60 -4.76 -13.36 4.87
N MET A 61 -4.16 -14.14 3.97
CA MET A 61 -4.71 -14.42 2.65
C MET A 61 -5.84 -15.43 2.76
N THR A 62 -7.01 -15.07 2.26
CA THR A 62 -8.18 -15.94 2.12
C THR A 62 -8.52 -16.07 0.65
N GLN A 63 -8.59 -17.31 0.14
CA GLN A 63 -8.88 -17.57 -1.28
C GLN A 63 -7.99 -16.74 -2.23
N ASN A 64 -6.68 -16.75 -2.00
CA ASN A 64 -5.69 -15.99 -2.79
C ASN A 64 -5.83 -14.46 -2.75
N SER A 65 -6.59 -13.90 -1.81
CA SER A 65 -6.77 -12.45 -1.67
C SER A 65 -6.72 -11.98 -0.22
N ALA A 66 -6.36 -10.72 -0.01
CA ALA A 66 -6.46 -10.05 1.29
C ALA A 66 -6.77 -8.57 1.11
N SER A 67 -7.35 -7.96 2.14
CA SER A 67 -7.55 -6.52 2.20
C SER A 67 -7.41 -6.01 3.62
N ALA A 68 -6.82 -4.83 3.75
CA ALA A 68 -6.69 -4.12 5.02
C ALA A 68 -6.99 -2.64 4.79
N GLU A 69 -7.68 -2.03 5.76
CA GLU A 69 -7.81 -0.58 5.83
C GLU A 69 -6.62 -0.03 6.61
N VAL A 70 -5.91 0.93 6.02
CA VAL A 70 -4.80 1.61 6.67
C VAL A 70 -5.08 3.10 6.71
N ARG A 71 -4.82 3.71 7.86
CA ARG A 71 -5.00 5.15 8.06
C ARG A 71 -3.68 5.85 7.74
N ILE A 72 -3.74 6.79 6.81
CA ILE A 72 -2.61 7.65 6.46
C ILE A 72 -2.59 8.80 7.45
N TYR A 73 -1.52 8.89 8.23
CA TYR A 73 -1.30 9.98 9.15
C TYR A 73 0.03 10.67 8.85
N SER A 74 -0.05 11.97 8.61
CA SER A 74 1.08 12.86 8.42
C SER A 74 1.08 13.94 9.51
N PRO A 75 2.22 14.19 10.17
CA PRO A 75 2.42 15.38 10.98
C PRO A 75 2.05 16.67 10.24
N SER A 76 1.60 17.70 10.98
CA SER A 76 1.12 18.97 10.41
C SER A 76 2.17 19.78 9.66
N ASP A 77 3.46 19.52 9.91
CA ASP A 77 4.60 20.15 9.23
C ASP A 77 4.98 19.45 7.91
N ILE A 78 4.34 18.32 7.58
CA ILE A 78 4.60 17.54 6.37
C ILE A 78 3.42 17.68 5.40
N LYS A 79 3.73 18.06 4.16
CA LYS A 79 2.77 18.01 3.05
C LYS A 79 2.81 16.63 2.42
N LEU A 80 1.64 15.99 2.27
CA LEU A 80 1.52 14.74 1.55
C LEU A 80 1.88 14.93 0.06
N PRO A 81 2.70 14.06 -0.53
CA PRO A 81 2.99 14.10 -1.96
C PRO A 81 1.78 13.66 -2.78
N ALA A 82 1.82 13.98 -4.08
CA ALA A 82 0.81 13.52 -5.03
C ALA A 82 0.95 12.01 -5.34
N THR A 83 2.15 11.46 -5.15
CA THR A 83 2.48 10.06 -5.42
C THR A 83 3.16 9.46 -4.19
N PHE A 84 2.83 8.21 -3.90
CA PHE A 84 3.53 7.42 -2.89
C PHE A 84 4.20 6.22 -3.55
N LEU A 85 5.36 5.84 -3.05
CA LEU A 85 5.89 4.51 -3.27
C LEU A 85 5.29 3.58 -2.22
N ALA A 86 4.92 2.38 -2.62
CA ALA A 86 4.32 1.39 -1.74
C ALA A 86 5.14 0.10 -1.77
N ARG A 87 5.37 -0.50 -0.59
CA ARG A 87 6.05 -1.79 -0.45
C ARG A 87 5.25 -2.67 0.50
N SER A 88 5.09 -3.95 0.16
CA SER A 88 4.47 -4.95 1.03
C SER A 88 5.41 -6.11 1.27
N TYR A 89 5.41 -6.61 2.50
CA TYR A 89 6.09 -7.84 2.88
C TYR A 89 5.05 -8.93 3.14
N ALA A 90 5.32 -10.12 2.65
CA ALA A 90 4.42 -11.26 2.79
C ALA A 90 5.19 -12.51 3.21
N THR A 91 4.48 -13.46 3.79
CA THR A 91 5.05 -14.76 4.21
C THR A 91 4.34 -15.90 3.52
N THR A 92 5.05 -17.02 3.38
CA THR A 92 4.56 -18.25 2.75
C THR A 92 4.43 -19.38 3.77
N ASP A 93 3.65 -20.41 3.44
CA ASP A 93 3.54 -21.64 4.22
C ASP A 93 4.84 -22.47 4.21
N PHE A 94 5.64 -22.38 3.14
CA PHE A 94 6.94 -23.05 3.01
C PHE A 94 7.97 -22.23 2.21
N GLY A 95 9.18 -22.07 2.77
CA GLY A 95 10.31 -21.35 2.16
C GLY A 95 10.33 -19.85 2.47
N PRO A 96 11.38 -19.11 2.05
CA PRO A 96 11.32 -17.65 1.95
C PRO A 96 10.39 -17.20 0.81
#